data_AF-A0A947BUI2-F1
#
_entry.id   AF-A0A947BUI2-F1
#
_cell.length_a   1.000
_cell.length_b   1.000
_cell.length_c   1.000
_cell.angle_alpha   90.00
_cell.angle_beta   90.00
_cell.angle_gamma   90.00
#
_symmetry.space_group_name_H-M   'P 1'
#
loop_
_entity.id
_entity.type
_entity.pdbx_description
1 polymer ?
#
loop_
_entity_poly.entity_id
_entity_poly.type
_entity_poly.pdbx_seq_one_letter_code
_entity_poly.pdbx_strand_id
1 'polypeptide(L)'
;MTIRNALTVDVEDYFHVSAFAKSINRDDWDSYPLRVEKNTRQLLDMFDEAEVKATFFVLGWVAERNRRLISEIAERGHEVACHGYSHQLVYNQTCEVFRQETIRSKSLLEDIVQKPVRGYRAASYSITRESLWALDILAEAGFDYDSSIFPVRHDRYGIPGAKEVPHILQTPEGHSLAEFPLST
;
A
#
# COMPACT_ATOMS: atom_id res chain seq x y z
N MET A 1 -29.97 0.11 -9.78
CA MET A 1 -28.58 -0.27 -10.08
C MET A 1 -27.87 -0.51 -8.75
N THR A 2 -27.17 -1.63 -8.60
CA THR A 2 -26.36 -1.91 -7.41
C THR A 2 -24.98 -1.27 -7.60
N ILE A 3 -24.56 -0.40 -6.69
CA ILE A 3 -23.22 0.19 -6.70
C ILE A 3 -22.25 -0.84 -6.12
N ARG A 4 -21.14 -1.10 -6.81
CA ARG A 4 -20.05 -1.94 -6.31
C ARG A 4 -19.02 -1.05 -5.62
N ASN A 5 -18.83 -1.26 -4.33
CA ASN A 5 -17.81 -0.55 -3.53
C ASN A 5 -16.60 -1.46 -3.33
N ALA A 6 -15.42 -0.87 -3.17
CA ALA A 6 -14.19 -1.56 -2.76
C ALA A 6 -13.84 -1.11 -1.34
N LEU A 7 -13.57 -2.07 -0.45
CA LEU A 7 -13.09 -1.82 0.90
C LEU A 7 -11.60 -2.15 0.96
N THR A 8 -10.79 -1.23 1.47
CA THR A 8 -9.34 -1.41 1.56
C THR A 8 -8.81 -1.00 2.93
N VAL A 9 -7.75 -1.65 3.40
CA VAL A 9 -7.10 -1.37 4.68
C VAL A 9 -5.60 -1.24 4.47
N ASP A 10 -4.99 -0.15 4.93
CA ASP A 10 -3.54 -0.02 4.96
C ASP A 10 -3.03 -0.61 6.29
N VAL A 11 -2.23 -1.67 6.21
CA VAL A 11 -1.74 -2.43 7.37
C VAL A 11 -0.40 -1.87 7.81
N GLU A 12 -0.50 -0.88 8.69
CA GLU A 12 0.59 -0.19 9.34
C GLU A 12 0.32 -0.05 10.85
N ASP A 13 1.34 0.36 11.62
CA ASP A 13 1.23 0.57 13.05
C ASP A 13 1.31 2.07 13.36
N TYR A 14 0.88 2.47 14.55
CA TYR A 14 0.67 3.88 14.91
C TYR A 14 1.93 4.75 14.80
N PHE A 15 3.12 4.13 14.88
CA PHE A 15 4.41 4.81 14.81
C PHE A 15 4.96 4.96 13.38
N HIS A 16 4.34 4.32 12.38
CA HIS A 16 4.71 4.50 10.96
C HIS A 16 4.16 5.81 10.37
N VAL A 17 3.06 6.31 10.93
CA VAL A 17 2.32 7.46 10.41
C VAL A 17 3.25 8.67 10.22
N SER A 18 3.28 9.24 9.01
CA SER A 18 4.20 10.35 8.67
C SER A 18 3.99 11.62 9.50
N ALA A 19 2.86 11.75 10.22
CA ALA A 19 2.65 12.81 11.20
C ALA A 19 3.62 12.73 12.39
N PHE A 20 4.06 11.54 12.77
CA PHE A 20 4.99 11.31 13.88
C PHE A 20 6.46 11.21 13.46
N ALA A 21 6.78 11.29 12.16
CA ALA A 21 8.13 11.13 11.64
C ALA A 21 9.16 12.15 12.19
N LYS A 22 8.72 13.28 12.75
CA LYS A 22 9.59 14.26 13.44
C LYS A 22 9.89 13.90 14.89
N SER A 23 9.13 12.99 15.48
CA SER A 23 9.16 12.66 16.91
C SER A 23 9.53 11.20 17.16
N ILE A 24 9.33 10.31 16.18
CA ILE A 24 9.66 8.90 16.26
C ILE A 24 10.67 8.60 15.16
N ASN A 25 11.89 8.20 15.56
CA ASN A 25 12.88 7.72 14.61
C ASN A 25 12.53 6.28 14.19
N ARG A 26 12.77 5.98 12.91
CA ARG A 26 12.57 4.65 12.34
C ARG A 26 13.42 3.59 13.05
N ASP A 27 14.63 3.95 13.45
CA ASP A 27 15.55 3.03 14.13
C ASP A 27 14.99 2.58 15.51
N ASP A 28 14.03 3.32 16.06
CA ASP A 28 13.37 3.00 17.33
C ASP A 28 12.10 2.15 17.14
N TRP A 29 11.66 1.87 15.92
CA TRP A 29 10.37 1.19 15.66
C TRP A 29 10.25 -0.16 16.37
N ASP A 30 11.34 -0.93 16.42
CA ASP A 30 11.38 -2.24 17.10
C ASP A 30 11.21 -2.15 18.62
N SER A 31 11.35 -0.96 19.21
CA SER A 31 11.15 -0.74 20.65
C SER A 31 9.69 -0.47 21.03
N TYR A 32 8.82 -0.17 20.06
CA TYR A 32 7.43 0.16 20.31
C TYR A 32 6.54 -1.10 20.33
N PRO A 33 5.53 -1.15 21.23
CA PRO A 33 4.61 -2.27 21.27
C PRO A 33 3.74 -2.32 20.00
N LEU A 34 3.73 -3.47 19.33
CA LEU A 34 2.90 -3.70 18.15
C LEU A 34 1.41 -3.72 18.52
N ARG A 35 0.60 -2.96 17.77
CA ARG A 35 -0.87 -2.96 17.86
C ARG A 35 -1.52 -3.45 16.58
N VAL A 36 -0.80 -3.38 15.46
CA VAL A 36 -1.27 -3.77 14.14
C VAL A 36 -1.86 -5.18 14.12
N GLU A 37 -1.24 -6.13 14.82
CA GLU A 37 -1.69 -7.53 14.83
C GLU A 37 -3.08 -7.68 15.45
N LYS A 38 -3.27 -7.18 16.68
CA LYS A 38 -4.56 -7.26 17.37
C LYS A 38 -5.66 -6.51 16.62
N ASN A 39 -5.36 -5.29 16.16
CA ASN A 39 -6.34 -4.44 15.49
C ASN A 39 -6.76 -5.05 14.14
N THR A 40 -5.81 -5.60 13.38
CA THR A 40 -6.11 -6.24 12.10
C THR A 40 -6.99 -7.49 12.30
N ARG A 41 -6.73 -8.31 13.32
CA ARG A 41 -7.61 -9.46 13.63
C ARG A 41 -9.03 -9.03 13.99
N GLN A 42 -9.19 -7.95 14.75
CA GLN A 42 -10.52 -7.42 15.05
C GLN A 42 -11.27 -6.98 13.79
N LEU A 43 -10.57 -6.36 12.82
CA LEU A 43 -11.17 -6.03 11.53
C LEU A 43 -11.54 -7.28 10.72
N LEU A 44 -10.68 -8.29 10.70
CA LEU A 44 -10.96 -9.56 10.03
C LEU A 44 -12.21 -10.24 10.62
N ASP A 45 -12.33 -10.27 11.94
CA ASP A 45 -13.51 -10.84 12.61
C ASP A 45 -14.79 -10.07 12.24
N MET A 46 -14.74 -8.73 12.22
CA MET A 46 -15.87 -7.90 11.76
C MET A 46 -16.21 -8.12 10.29
N PHE A 47 -15.21 -8.33 9.43
CA PHE A 47 -15.43 -8.59 8.01
C PHE A 47 -16.02 -9.97 7.77
N ASP A 48 -15.63 -10.98 8.55
CA ASP A 48 -16.23 -12.31 8.50
C ASP A 48 -17.69 -12.29 8.97
N GLU A 49 -18.00 -11.58 10.07
CA GLU A 49 -19.38 -11.38 10.54
C GLU A 49 -20.27 -10.68 9.50
N ALA A 50 -19.69 -9.76 8.74
CA ALA A 50 -20.40 -9.02 7.68
C ALA A 50 -20.38 -9.72 6.31
N GLU A 51 -19.71 -10.86 6.19
CA GLU A 51 -19.46 -11.57 4.91
C GLU A 51 -18.82 -10.68 3.83
N VAL A 52 -17.95 -9.76 4.25
CA VAL A 52 -17.25 -8.80 3.37
C VAL A 52 -15.81 -9.25 3.10
N LYS A 53 -15.37 -9.07 1.85
CA LYS A 53 -13.95 -9.18 1.48
C LYS A 53 -13.38 -7.81 1.12
N ALA A 54 -12.07 -7.68 1.33
CA ALA A 54 -11.35 -6.42 1.30
C ALA A 54 -9.93 -6.65 0.78
N THR A 55 -9.27 -5.57 0.40
CA THR A 55 -7.85 -5.56 0.02
C THR A 55 -7.02 -4.95 1.14
N PHE A 56 -5.99 -5.65 1.60
CA PHE A 56 -5.08 -5.18 2.63
C PHE A 56 -3.74 -4.80 2.00
N PHE A 57 -3.41 -3.51 2.00
CA PHE A 57 -2.10 -3.01 1.57
C PHE A 57 -1.13 -3.13 2.74
N VAL A 58 -0.20 -4.07 2.66
CA VAL A 58 0.67 -4.44 3.78
C VAL A 58 2.05 -3.81 3.64
N LEU A 59 2.49 -3.13 4.69
CA LEU A 59 3.85 -2.61 4.78
C LEU A 59 4.84 -3.77 4.97
N GLY A 60 5.90 -3.83 4.17
CA GLY A 60 6.91 -4.90 4.23
C GLY A 60 7.54 -5.05 5.62
N TRP A 61 7.77 -3.93 6.33
CA TRP A 61 8.25 -3.95 7.72
C TRP A 61 7.33 -4.74 8.67
N VAL A 62 6.00 -4.57 8.51
CA VAL A 62 4.98 -5.31 9.28
C VAL A 62 4.98 -6.79 8.89
N ALA A 63 5.08 -7.07 7.58
CA ALA A 63 5.06 -8.43 7.06
C ALA A 63 6.21 -9.30 7.59
N GLU A 64 7.41 -8.73 7.74
CA GLU A 64 8.57 -9.46 8.30
C GLU A 64 8.35 -9.91 9.74
N ARG A 65 7.66 -9.09 10.53
CA ARG A 65 7.43 -9.32 11.97
C ARG A 65 6.17 -10.11 12.25
N ASN A 66 5.16 -10.00 11.38
CA ASN A 66 3.84 -10.57 11.59
C ASN A 66 3.44 -11.53 10.46
N ARG A 67 4.34 -12.40 10.02
CA ARG A 67 4.10 -13.33 8.90
C ARG A 67 2.79 -14.11 9.06
N ARG A 68 2.48 -14.62 10.26
CA ARG A 68 1.24 -15.37 10.52
C ARG A 68 -0.01 -14.52 10.29
N LEU A 69 0.01 -13.25 10.68
CA LEU A 69 -1.11 -12.33 10.43
C LEU A 69 -1.35 -12.17 8.93
N ILE A 70 -0.28 -12.01 8.14
CA ILE A 70 -0.41 -11.81 6.69
C ILE A 70 -0.95 -13.08 6.00
N SER A 71 -0.46 -14.25 6.41
CA SER A 71 -1.06 -15.53 5.96
C SER A 71 -2.54 -15.63 6.35
N GLU A 72 -2.90 -15.23 7.57
CA GLU A 72 -4.29 -15.26 8.05
C GLU A 72 -5.22 -14.36 7.21
N ILE A 73 -4.78 -13.15 6.84
CA ILE A 73 -5.54 -12.27 5.92
C ILE A 73 -5.86 -13.01 4.61
N ALA A 74 -4.87 -13.67 4.01
CA ALA A 74 -5.03 -14.39 2.76
C ALA A 74 -5.85 -15.71 2.92
N GLU A 75 -5.69 -16.43 4.03
CA GLU A 75 -6.44 -17.63 4.40
C GLU A 75 -7.93 -17.33 4.54
N ARG A 76 -8.28 -16.17 5.11
CA ARG A 76 -9.66 -15.67 5.19
C ARG A 76 -10.19 -15.12 3.86
N GLY A 77 -9.43 -15.21 2.77
CA GLY A 77 -9.89 -14.89 1.42
C GLY A 77 -9.84 -13.40 1.05
N HIS A 78 -9.14 -12.58 1.84
CA HIS A 78 -8.87 -11.19 1.47
C HIS A 78 -7.69 -11.10 0.49
N GLU A 79 -7.64 -10.02 -0.28
CA GLU A 79 -6.47 -9.72 -1.10
C GLU A 79 -5.36 -9.12 -0.24
N VAL A 80 -4.11 -9.56 -0.48
CA VAL A 80 -2.91 -8.94 0.09
C VAL A 80 -2.19 -8.18 -1.03
N ALA A 81 -2.03 -6.88 -0.83
CA ALA A 81 -1.37 -5.94 -1.73
C ALA A 81 -0.15 -5.29 -1.05
N CYS A 82 0.73 -4.65 -1.80
CA CYS A 82 1.97 -4.06 -1.31
C CYS A 82 1.78 -2.59 -0.88
N HIS A 83 2.30 -2.22 0.30
CA HIS A 83 2.32 -0.84 0.78
C HIS A 83 3.74 -0.23 0.87
N GLY A 84 4.67 -0.73 0.04
CA GLY A 84 6.09 -0.44 0.17
C GLY A 84 6.72 -1.18 1.36
N TYR A 85 7.91 -0.75 1.80
CA TYR A 85 8.66 -1.42 2.88
C TYR A 85 8.89 -0.51 4.09
N SER A 86 9.55 0.64 3.92
CA SER A 86 10.02 1.48 5.03
C SER A 86 9.12 2.67 5.39
N HIS A 87 7.94 2.79 4.76
CA HIS A 87 7.01 3.93 4.89
C HIS A 87 7.69 5.31 4.67
N GLN A 88 8.76 5.35 3.87
CA GLN A 88 9.34 6.61 3.42
C GLN A 88 8.49 7.20 2.30
N LEU A 89 8.30 8.52 2.30
CA LEU A 89 7.59 9.23 1.24
C LEU A 89 8.31 9.02 -0.09
N VAL A 90 7.59 8.62 -1.14
CA VAL A 90 8.19 8.17 -2.40
C VAL A 90 9.06 9.25 -3.05
N TYR A 91 8.62 10.50 -3.04
CA TYR A 91 9.40 11.63 -3.60
C TYR A 91 10.67 11.98 -2.79
N ASN A 92 10.86 11.41 -1.60
CA ASN A 92 12.11 11.52 -0.84
C ASN A 92 13.07 10.35 -1.08
N GLN A 93 12.67 9.36 -1.89
CA GLN A 93 13.49 8.21 -2.23
C GLN A 93 14.18 8.42 -3.58
N THR A 94 15.32 7.76 -3.78
CA THR A 94 15.87 7.57 -5.13
C THR A 94 15.11 6.44 -5.84
N CYS A 95 15.12 6.45 -7.18
CA CYS A 95 14.52 5.38 -7.98
C CYS A 95 15.05 4.00 -7.59
N GLU A 96 16.36 3.89 -7.32
CA GLU A 96 17.00 2.63 -6.92
C GLU A 96 16.50 2.13 -5.56
N VAL A 97 16.42 3.01 -4.56
CA VAL A 97 15.91 2.66 -3.23
C VAL A 97 14.46 2.20 -3.33
N PHE A 98 13.62 2.96 -4.03
CA PHE A 98 12.20 2.62 -4.20
C PHE A 98 12.02 1.28 -4.91
N ARG A 99 12.79 1.03 -5.98
CA ARG A 99 12.78 -0.24 -6.71
C ARG A 99 13.15 -1.42 -5.81
N GLN A 100 14.27 -1.30 -5.10
CA GLN A 100 14.76 -2.35 -4.20
C GLN A 100 13.76 -2.67 -3.08
N GLU A 101 13.26 -1.64 -2.39
CA GLU A 101 12.28 -1.80 -1.32
C GLU A 101 10.96 -2.41 -1.81
N THR A 102 10.49 -1.95 -2.97
CA THR A 102 9.24 -2.43 -3.57
C THR A 102 9.35 -3.89 -3.98
N ILE A 103 10.43 -4.28 -4.68
CA ILE A 103 10.66 -5.68 -5.08
C ILE A 103 10.81 -6.56 -3.86
N ARG A 104 11.59 -6.14 -2.85
CA ARG A 104 11.75 -6.88 -1.59
C ARG A 104 10.40 -7.11 -0.90
N SER A 105 9.60 -6.05 -0.75
CA SER A 105 8.29 -6.14 -0.09
C SER A 105 7.34 -7.06 -0.86
N LYS A 106 7.27 -6.91 -2.19
CA LYS A 106 6.47 -7.78 -3.06
C LYS A 106 6.86 -9.25 -2.89
N SER A 107 8.14 -9.58 -3.06
CA SER A 107 8.62 -10.96 -2.95
C SER A 107 8.38 -11.56 -1.57
N LEU A 108 8.55 -10.78 -0.49
CA LEU A 108 8.24 -11.22 0.86
C LEU A 108 6.76 -11.55 1.04
N LEU A 109 5.88 -10.68 0.56
CA LEU A 109 4.43 -10.90 0.66
C LEU A 109 4.02 -12.13 -0.15
N GLU A 110 4.51 -12.26 -1.39
CA GLU A 110 4.27 -13.43 -2.25
C GLU A 110 4.76 -14.73 -1.61
N ASP A 111 5.93 -14.71 -0.94
CA ASP A 111 6.44 -15.83 -0.15
C ASP A 111 5.51 -16.19 1.03
N ILE A 112 4.96 -15.19 1.73
CA ILE A 112 4.08 -15.46 2.88
C ILE A 112 2.70 -16.00 2.44
N VAL A 113 2.13 -15.46 1.36
CA VAL A 113 0.76 -15.80 0.94
C VAL A 113 0.70 -16.85 -0.17
N GLN A 114 1.84 -17.20 -0.77
CA GLN A 114 1.98 -18.17 -1.87
C GLN A 114 1.05 -17.85 -3.07
N LYS A 115 0.86 -16.56 -3.33
CA LYS A 115 0.01 -16.00 -4.39
C LYS A 115 0.64 -14.72 -4.94
N PRO A 116 0.40 -14.35 -6.20
CA PRO A 116 0.90 -13.09 -6.77
C PRO A 116 0.35 -11.88 -6.02
N VAL A 117 1.21 -10.90 -5.75
CA VAL A 117 0.83 -9.60 -5.18
C VAL A 117 0.68 -8.60 -6.32
N ARG A 118 -0.57 -8.22 -6.59
CA ARG A 118 -0.97 -7.49 -7.80
C ARG A 118 -1.10 -5.99 -7.62
N GLY A 119 -1.47 -5.55 -6.42
CA GLY A 119 -1.69 -4.16 -6.09
C GLY A 119 -0.54 -3.49 -5.38
N TYR A 120 -0.39 -2.19 -5.63
CA TYR A 120 0.47 -1.31 -4.84
C TYR A 120 -0.31 -0.09 -4.34
N ARG A 121 0.08 0.41 -3.17
CA ARG A 121 -0.32 1.72 -2.66
C ARG A 121 0.87 2.35 -1.95
N ALA A 122 1.20 3.59 -2.27
CA ALA A 122 2.28 4.31 -1.62
C ALA A 122 1.89 4.74 -0.20
N ALA A 123 2.82 4.58 0.72
CA ALA A 123 2.77 5.17 2.05
C ALA A 123 2.38 6.66 1.98
N SER A 124 1.36 7.06 2.75
CA SER A 124 0.82 8.42 2.75
C SER A 124 0.42 8.98 1.36
N TYR A 125 0.05 8.11 0.41
CA TYR A 125 -0.33 8.50 -0.95
C TYR A 125 0.72 9.36 -1.67
N SER A 126 2.00 9.11 -1.36
CA SER A 126 3.12 9.99 -1.73
C SER A 126 3.59 9.87 -3.19
N ILE A 127 2.78 9.28 -4.07
CA ILE A 127 2.94 9.45 -5.53
C ILE A 127 2.30 10.78 -5.91
N THR A 128 3.16 11.74 -6.26
CA THR A 128 2.77 13.09 -6.69
C THR A 128 3.34 13.33 -8.09
N ARG A 129 3.14 14.55 -8.62
CA ARG A 129 3.73 14.95 -9.91
C ARG A 129 5.27 14.85 -9.92
N GLU A 130 5.92 14.95 -8.76
CA GLU A 130 7.37 14.88 -8.60
C GLU A 130 7.90 13.44 -8.63
N SER A 131 7.03 12.46 -8.35
CA SER A 131 7.39 11.04 -8.21
C SER A 131 6.68 10.11 -9.19
N LEU A 132 6.19 10.64 -10.33
CA LEU A 132 5.51 9.81 -11.34
C LEU A 132 6.40 8.70 -11.92
N TRP A 133 7.73 8.85 -11.86
CA TRP A 133 8.69 7.79 -12.19
C TRP A 133 8.48 6.51 -11.39
N ALA A 134 7.84 6.60 -10.21
CA ALA A 134 7.54 5.43 -9.40
C ALA A 134 6.54 4.50 -10.10
N LEU A 135 5.61 5.05 -10.89
CA LEU A 135 4.62 4.27 -11.63
C LEU A 135 5.28 3.38 -12.70
N ASP A 136 6.33 3.86 -13.35
CA ASP A 136 7.13 3.04 -14.28
C ASP A 136 7.74 1.84 -13.54
N ILE A 137 8.36 2.10 -12.39
CA ILE A 137 8.97 1.05 -11.55
C ILE A 137 7.94 0.03 -11.07
N LEU A 138 6.73 0.47 -10.71
CA LEU A 138 5.64 -0.43 -10.35
C LEU A 138 5.22 -1.32 -11.53
N ALA A 139 5.07 -0.75 -12.72
CA ALA A 139 4.74 -1.51 -13.91
C ALA A 139 5.84 -2.53 -14.26
N GLU A 140 7.11 -2.13 -14.20
CA GLU A 140 8.26 -3.02 -14.43
C GLU A 140 8.40 -4.13 -13.38
N ALA A 141 8.04 -3.84 -12.13
CA ALA A 141 7.99 -4.83 -11.05
C ALA A 141 6.80 -5.80 -11.20
N GLY A 142 5.95 -5.61 -12.22
CA GLY A 142 4.84 -6.49 -12.56
C GLY A 142 3.63 -6.34 -11.63
N PHE A 143 3.38 -5.13 -11.10
CA PHE A 143 2.08 -4.83 -10.49
C PHE A 143 1.03 -4.62 -11.59
N ASP A 144 -0.20 -5.06 -11.32
CA ASP A 144 -1.33 -4.88 -12.23
C ASP A 144 -2.02 -3.54 -12.01
N TYR A 145 -1.99 -3.04 -10.77
CA TYR A 145 -2.63 -1.78 -10.41
C TYR A 145 -1.91 -1.00 -9.31
N ASP A 146 -2.11 0.32 -9.34
CA ASP A 146 -1.77 1.27 -8.28
C ASP A 146 -3.05 1.89 -7.69
N SER A 147 -2.99 2.25 -6.41
CA SER A 147 -4.04 2.99 -5.71
C SER A 147 -3.41 4.08 -4.83
N SER A 148 -2.51 4.86 -5.41
CA SER A 148 -1.77 5.92 -4.73
C SER A 148 -2.19 7.32 -5.13
N ILE A 149 -2.79 7.52 -6.30
CA ILE A 149 -3.12 8.86 -6.80
C ILE A 149 -4.38 9.36 -6.11
N PHE A 150 -4.23 10.41 -5.29
CA PHE A 150 -5.34 11.10 -4.66
C PHE A 150 -5.68 12.37 -5.47
N PRO A 151 -6.86 12.51 -6.11
CA PRO A 151 -7.23 13.68 -6.92
C PRO A 151 -7.55 14.96 -6.10
N VAL A 152 -6.81 15.24 -5.03
CA VAL A 152 -6.99 16.41 -4.16
C VAL A 152 -5.75 17.29 -4.11
N ARG A 153 -5.91 18.50 -3.57
CA ARG A 153 -4.79 19.38 -3.21
C ARG A 153 -4.42 19.16 -1.74
N HIS A 154 -3.21 18.69 -1.48
CA HIS A 154 -2.67 18.51 -0.13
C HIS A 154 -1.18 18.86 -0.11
N ASP A 155 -0.61 19.12 1.07
CA ASP A 155 0.79 19.57 1.24
C ASP A 155 1.82 18.45 1.07
N ARG A 156 1.41 17.20 1.32
CA ARG A 156 2.26 16.00 1.24
C ARG A 156 1.93 15.04 0.10
N TYR A 157 0.73 15.12 -0.46
CA TYR A 157 0.25 14.17 -1.44
C TYR A 157 -0.77 14.82 -2.37
N GLY A 158 -1.21 14.03 -3.34
CA GLY A 158 -2.30 14.39 -4.21
C GLY A 158 -1.88 15.10 -5.48
N ILE A 159 -2.72 14.92 -6.49
CA ILE A 159 -2.53 15.43 -7.84
C ILE A 159 -3.85 16.10 -8.24
N PRO A 160 -3.98 17.43 -8.01
CA PRO A 160 -5.17 18.15 -8.43
C PRO A 160 -5.44 17.96 -9.93
N GLY A 161 -6.69 17.62 -10.26
CA GLY A 161 -7.13 17.33 -11.62
C GLY A 161 -6.81 15.93 -12.14
N ALA A 162 -6.30 15.01 -11.30
CA ALA A 162 -6.26 13.61 -11.65
C ALA A 162 -7.68 13.03 -11.81
N LYS A 163 -7.81 11.94 -12.57
CA LYS A 163 -9.10 11.28 -12.77
C LYS A 163 -9.59 10.68 -11.45
N GLU A 164 -10.89 10.80 -11.18
CA GLU A 164 -11.54 10.31 -9.95
C GLU A 164 -12.15 8.91 -10.10
N VAL A 165 -11.98 8.30 -11.28
CA VAL A 165 -12.53 6.98 -11.60
C VAL A 165 -11.42 6.01 -12.01
N PRO A 166 -11.59 4.70 -11.74
CA PRO A 166 -10.64 3.70 -12.19
C PRO A 166 -10.40 3.77 -13.70
N HIS A 167 -9.13 3.73 -14.12
CA HIS A 167 -8.75 3.86 -15.52
C HIS A 167 -7.39 3.21 -15.79
N ILE A 168 -7.09 2.96 -17.06
CA ILE A 168 -5.72 2.62 -17.46
C ILE A 168 -4.92 3.91 -17.57
N LEU A 169 -3.87 3.99 -16.77
CA LEU A 169 -2.88 5.05 -16.78
C LEU A 169 -1.72 4.64 -17.69
N GLN A 170 -1.21 5.62 -18.46
CA GLN A 170 0.06 5.50 -19.16
C GLN A 170 1.14 6.14 -18.29
N THR A 171 2.18 5.38 -17.97
CA THR A 171 3.31 5.87 -17.17
C THR A 171 4.22 6.76 -18.03
N PRO A 172 5.10 7.58 -17.44
CA PRO A 172 6.04 8.42 -18.17
C PRO A 172 6.86 7.72 -19.27
N GLU A 173 7.29 6.47 -19.04
CA GLU A 173 8.05 5.67 -20.01
C GLU A 173 7.16 4.81 -20.93
N GLY A 174 5.83 4.96 -20.84
CA GLY A 174 4.88 4.35 -21.77
C GLY A 174 4.39 2.95 -21.38
N HIS A 175 4.58 2.54 -20.12
CA HIS A 175 3.93 1.35 -19.59
C HIS A 175 2.44 1.60 -19.31
N SER A 176 1.68 0.52 -19.16
CA SER A 176 0.26 0.57 -18.79
C SER A 176 0.05 -0.01 -17.40
N LEU A 177 -0.66 0.73 -16.55
CA LEU A 177 -1.01 0.32 -15.19
C LEU A 177 -2.47 0.70 -14.92
N ALA A 178 -3.24 -0.17 -14.26
CA ALA A 178 -4.57 0.24 -13.81
C ALA A 178 -4.42 1.16 -12.59
N GLU A 179 -5.04 2.34 -12.62
CA GLU A 179 -5.08 3.25 -11.48
C GLU A 179 -6.46 3.18 -10.83
N PHE A 180 -6.48 2.98 -9.51
CA PHE A 180 -7.64 3.09 -8.65
C PHE A 180 -7.49 4.31 -7.73
N PRO A 181 -7.91 5.50 -8.19
CA PRO A 181 -7.75 6.73 -7.42
C PRO A 181 -8.58 6.67 -6.14
N LEU A 182 -8.12 7.36 -5.08
CA LEU A 182 -8.91 7.48 -3.86
C LEU A 182 -10.18 8.30 -4.09
N SER A 183 -11.27 7.86 -3.46
CA SER A 183 -12.56 8.56 -3.47
C SER A 183 -12.47 9.89 -2.73
N THR A 184 -13.10 10.91 -3.31
CA THR A 184 -13.24 12.27 -2.75
C THR A 184 -14.65 12.57 -2.25
#